data_AF-A0A8X7MKE9-F1
#
_entry.id   AF-A0A8X7MKE9-F1
#
_cell.length_a   1.000
_cell.length_b   1.000
_cell.length_c   1.000
_cell.angle_alpha   90.00
_cell.angle_beta   90.00
_cell.angle_gamma   90.00
#
_symmetry.space_group_name_H-M   'P 1'
#
loop_
_entity.id
_entity.type
_entity.pdbx_description
1 polymer ?
#
loop_
_entity_poly.entity_id
_entity_poly.type
_entity_poly.pdbx_seq_one_letter_code
_entity_poly.pdbx_strand_id
1 'polypeptide(L)'
;FRKVDFKASNGKEYKLRPAGQLATLIVRPRGWHLNEEHFIVDGKPMSGGLFDFGLYFHHNARELVRTGFGPYFYLPKMEHHLEARLWNDAFNTAQDYHHLPRGIIRGTVLIETITAAFQMDEILYELRQHSSGLNCGRWDYIFSFIKRQRFTKAAVLPDRGDVTMTVPFMTAYVNLLIKTCHSRGVAAIGGMAAQIPIKDDPKANDAAMERVKADKLREVKAGHDGTWVAHPALVKIALEIFNKHMLGPNQYHVRRQEVSVTALDLLNSNIAGGKITEEGIRSNVAALLGYCTHWVGGLGCVPINYMMEDAATAEISRVMLWHWVYHGASTNDGKPITASLIDRILDEEAAKLTKLNPKRLDLSKRYLSQQVRAKAPSEFLTTDLTPHLDENSGPARL
;
A
#
# COMPACT_ATOMS: atom_id res chain seq x y z
N PHE A 1 -7.14 -24.12 -18.57
CA PHE A 1 -6.23 -23.23 -19.29
C PHE A 1 -5.66 -22.19 -18.32
N ARG A 2 -4.66 -22.59 -17.51
CA ARG A 2 -3.75 -21.71 -16.76
C ARG A 2 -2.51 -22.57 -16.51
N LYS A 3 -1.42 -22.34 -17.26
CA LYS A 3 -0.16 -23.05 -17.06
C LYS A 3 0.91 -22.01 -16.77
N VAL A 4 1.26 -21.91 -15.49
CA VAL A 4 2.31 -21.03 -14.97
C VAL A 4 3.15 -21.89 -14.03
N ASP A 5 3.78 -22.90 -14.62
CA ASP A 5 4.60 -23.84 -13.87
C ASP A 5 6.00 -23.25 -13.71
N PHE A 6 6.58 -23.38 -12.52
CA PHE A 6 7.92 -22.89 -12.23
C PHE A 6 8.78 -24.01 -11.68
N LYS A 7 10.00 -24.14 -12.20
CA LYS A 7 11.01 -25.07 -11.68
C LYS A 7 12.17 -24.27 -11.10
N ALA A 8 12.35 -24.38 -9.79
CA ALA A 8 13.45 -23.73 -9.09
C ALA A 8 14.79 -24.40 -9.43
N SER A 9 15.89 -23.68 -9.24
CA SER A 9 17.25 -24.17 -9.50
C SER A 9 17.62 -25.40 -8.67
N ASN A 10 16.99 -25.59 -7.50
CA ASN A 10 17.15 -26.78 -6.66
C ASN A 10 16.29 -27.98 -7.12
N GLY A 11 15.67 -27.91 -8.30
CA GLY A 11 14.85 -28.97 -8.88
C GLY A 11 13.40 -29.00 -8.41
N LYS A 12 13.01 -28.18 -7.43
CA LYS A 12 11.62 -28.15 -6.92
C LYS A 12 10.68 -27.56 -7.97
N GLU A 13 9.58 -28.27 -8.21
CA GLU A 13 8.54 -27.83 -9.15
C GLU A 13 7.33 -27.24 -8.41
N TYR A 14 6.80 -26.17 -8.99
CA TYR A 14 5.63 -25.44 -8.51
C TYR A 14 4.60 -25.43 -9.63
N LYS A 15 3.39 -25.92 -9.31
CA LYS A 15 2.27 -26.00 -10.25
C LYS A 15 1.03 -25.42 -9.58
N LEU A 16 0.12 -24.92 -10.40
CA LEU A 16 -1.17 -24.46 -9.92
C LEU A 16 -1.98 -25.63 -9.37
N ARG A 17 -2.72 -25.39 -8.29
CA ARG A 17 -3.75 -26.31 -7.80
C ARG A 17 -4.89 -26.43 -8.84
N PRO A 18 -5.73 -27.47 -8.75
CA PRO A 18 -6.89 -27.61 -9.63
C PRO A 18 -7.79 -26.38 -9.64
N ALA A 19 -8.50 -26.18 -10.76
CA ALA A 19 -9.51 -25.14 -10.88
C ALA A 19 -10.57 -25.26 -9.75
N GLY A 20 -10.95 -24.14 -9.15
CA GLY A 20 -11.85 -24.09 -7.98
C GLY A 20 -11.14 -24.04 -6.62
N GLN A 21 -9.84 -24.35 -6.56
CA GLN A 21 -9.01 -24.19 -5.35
C GLN A 21 -8.00 -23.04 -5.44
N LEU A 22 -8.03 -22.30 -6.55
CA LEU A 22 -7.17 -21.14 -6.79
C LEU A 22 -7.84 -19.89 -6.25
N ALA A 23 -7.04 -18.99 -5.69
CA ALA A 23 -7.50 -17.64 -5.39
C ALA A 23 -7.90 -16.92 -6.69
N THR A 24 -8.91 -16.05 -6.59
CA THR A 24 -9.28 -15.15 -7.67
C THR A 24 -8.15 -14.15 -7.93
N LEU A 25 -7.73 -14.02 -9.18
CA LEU A 25 -6.70 -13.06 -9.59
C LEU A 25 -7.29 -11.66 -9.70
N ILE A 26 -6.63 -10.68 -9.07
CA ILE A 26 -6.92 -9.25 -9.18
C ILE A 26 -5.60 -8.54 -9.42
N VAL A 27 -5.53 -7.68 -10.45
CA VAL A 27 -4.29 -6.99 -10.84
C VAL A 27 -4.28 -5.56 -10.31
N ARG A 28 -3.18 -5.14 -9.68
CA ARG A 28 -2.99 -3.75 -9.23
C ARG A 28 -2.05 -3.03 -10.22
N PRO A 29 -2.55 -2.24 -11.18
CA PRO A 29 -1.70 -1.42 -12.05
C PRO A 29 -0.96 -0.35 -11.25
N ARG A 30 0.06 0.26 -11.86
CA ARG A 30 0.70 1.50 -11.38
C ARG A 30 -0.34 2.62 -11.20
N GLY A 31 -0.09 3.52 -10.25
CA GLY A 31 -0.92 4.72 -10.04
C GLY A 31 -0.70 5.79 -11.10
N TRP A 32 -1.59 6.78 -11.15
CA TRP A 32 -1.63 7.80 -12.21
C TRP A 32 -0.36 8.63 -12.39
N HIS A 33 0.48 8.74 -11.35
CA HIS A 33 1.71 9.53 -11.36
C HIS A 33 2.91 8.82 -12.00
N LEU A 34 2.81 7.52 -12.31
CA LEU A 34 3.90 6.74 -12.89
C LEU A 34 3.72 6.58 -14.40
N ASN A 35 4.82 6.72 -15.13
CA ASN A 35 4.90 6.46 -16.55
C ASN A 35 5.47 5.06 -16.85
N GLU A 36 5.29 4.63 -18.09
CA GLU A 36 6.07 3.58 -18.74
C GLU A 36 7.05 4.24 -19.71
N GLU A 37 8.29 4.44 -19.25
CA GLU A 37 9.32 5.19 -19.98
C GLU A 37 9.76 4.50 -21.29
N HIS A 38 9.52 3.19 -21.40
CA HIS A 38 9.91 2.41 -22.59
C HIS A 38 8.84 2.40 -23.69
N PHE A 39 7.65 2.95 -23.43
CA PHE A 39 6.56 2.98 -24.41
C PHE A 39 6.15 4.42 -24.71
N ILE A 40 6.60 4.93 -25.86
CA ILE A 40 6.43 6.32 -26.28
C ILE A 40 5.30 6.45 -27.29
N VAL A 41 4.37 7.38 -27.04
CA VAL A 41 3.31 7.78 -27.97
C VAL A 41 3.44 9.29 -28.21
N ASP A 42 3.53 9.71 -29.47
CA ASP A 42 3.70 11.12 -29.87
C ASP A 42 4.85 11.83 -29.13
N GLY A 43 5.96 11.12 -28.92
CA GLY A 43 7.15 11.63 -28.27
C GLY A 43 7.06 11.74 -26.73
N LYS A 44 6.00 11.21 -26.10
CA LYS A 44 5.86 11.20 -24.64
C LYS A 44 5.72 9.78 -24.07
N PRO A 45 6.27 9.51 -22.87
CA PRO A 45 6.00 8.27 -22.14
C PRO A 45 4.50 8.05 -21.91
N MET A 46 4.07 6.79 -22.06
CA MET A 46 2.71 6.37 -21.78
C MET A 46 2.44 6.31 -20.27
N SER A 47 1.19 6.49 -19.86
CA SER A 47 0.80 6.24 -18.47
C SER A 47 1.06 4.78 -18.10
N GLY A 48 1.83 4.55 -17.02
CA GLY A 48 2.11 3.21 -16.52
C GLY A 48 0.85 2.47 -16.09
N GLY A 49 -0.11 3.19 -15.49
CA GLY A 49 -1.40 2.64 -15.11
C GLY A 49 -2.21 2.12 -16.30
N LEU A 50 -2.27 2.88 -17.40
CA LEU A 50 -2.94 2.45 -18.64
C LEU A 50 -2.19 1.32 -19.35
N PHE A 51 -0.85 1.34 -19.31
CA PHE A 51 -0.01 0.29 -19.88
C PHE A 51 -0.28 -1.07 -19.19
N ASP A 52 -0.20 -1.10 -17.86
CA ASP A 52 -0.44 -2.31 -17.07
C ASP A 52 -1.87 -2.83 -17.24
N PHE A 53 -2.85 -1.93 -17.14
CA PHE A 53 -4.27 -2.23 -17.36
C PHE A 53 -4.51 -2.79 -18.76
N GLY A 54 -4.03 -2.09 -19.79
CA GLY A 54 -4.28 -2.40 -21.19
C GLY A 54 -3.74 -3.77 -21.56
N LEU A 55 -2.49 -4.08 -21.20
CA LEU A 55 -1.89 -5.39 -21.48
C LEU A 55 -2.63 -6.53 -20.78
N TYR A 56 -2.90 -6.39 -19.48
CA TYR A 56 -3.61 -7.43 -18.75
C TYR A 56 -5.02 -7.66 -19.30
N PHE A 57 -5.78 -6.58 -19.54
CA PHE A 57 -7.12 -6.67 -20.08
C PHE A 57 -7.12 -7.32 -21.48
N HIS A 58 -6.29 -6.80 -22.39
CA HIS A 58 -6.23 -7.26 -23.78
C HIS A 58 -5.95 -8.76 -23.88
N HIS A 59 -4.99 -9.26 -23.10
CA HIS A 59 -4.57 -10.67 -23.17
C HIS A 59 -5.48 -11.63 -22.41
N ASN A 60 -6.20 -11.18 -21.38
CA ASN A 60 -6.87 -12.10 -20.44
C ASN A 60 -8.40 -11.97 -20.41
N ALA A 61 -8.98 -10.82 -20.78
CA ALA A 61 -10.39 -10.53 -20.52
C ALA A 61 -11.35 -11.57 -21.10
N ARG A 62 -11.18 -11.95 -22.39
CA ARG A 62 -12.07 -12.92 -23.05
C ARG A 62 -12.05 -14.29 -22.38
N GLU A 63 -10.87 -14.79 -22.02
CA GLU A 63 -10.73 -16.10 -21.37
C GLU A 63 -11.27 -16.07 -19.93
N LEU A 64 -11.04 -14.99 -19.19
CA LEU A 64 -11.61 -14.79 -17.86
C LEU A 64 -13.14 -14.85 -17.92
N VAL A 65 -13.76 -14.10 -18.85
CA VAL A 65 -15.22 -14.09 -19.06
C VAL A 65 -15.73 -15.47 -19.45
N ARG A 66 -15.08 -16.13 -20.43
CA ARG A 66 -15.46 -17.47 -20.88
C ARG A 66 -15.44 -18.51 -19.75
N THR A 67 -14.58 -18.31 -18.75
CA THR A 67 -14.42 -19.23 -17.61
C THR A 67 -15.22 -18.81 -16.36
N GLY A 68 -16.12 -17.83 -16.48
CA GLY A 68 -17.01 -17.40 -15.40
C GLY A 68 -16.38 -16.40 -14.42
N PHE A 69 -15.24 -15.81 -14.77
CA PHE A 69 -14.60 -14.71 -14.04
C PHE A 69 -14.75 -13.41 -14.84
N GLY A 70 -14.17 -12.32 -14.34
CA GLY A 70 -14.01 -11.06 -15.06
C GLY A 70 -12.59 -10.53 -14.92
N PRO A 71 -12.20 -9.54 -15.74
CA PRO A 71 -10.98 -8.79 -15.54
C PRO A 71 -11.12 -7.89 -14.31
N TYR A 72 -10.36 -8.21 -13.25
CA TYR A 72 -10.48 -7.56 -11.95
C TYR A 72 -9.23 -6.74 -11.60
N PHE A 73 -9.44 -5.55 -11.04
CA PHE A 73 -8.39 -4.59 -10.76
C PHE A 73 -8.42 -4.05 -9.33
N TYR A 74 -7.24 -3.67 -8.83
CA TYR A 74 -7.06 -2.90 -7.60
C TYR A 74 -6.47 -1.53 -7.97
N LEU A 75 -7.17 -0.43 -7.65
CA LEU A 75 -6.82 0.90 -8.14
C LEU A 75 -6.15 1.74 -7.05
N PRO A 76 -4.84 2.02 -7.13
CA PRO A 76 -4.09 2.65 -6.05
C PRO A 76 -4.09 4.18 -6.11
N LYS A 77 -3.82 4.79 -4.95
CA LYS A 77 -3.37 6.18 -4.77
C LYS A 77 -4.20 7.29 -5.44
N MET A 78 -5.49 7.07 -5.70
CA MET A 78 -6.33 8.15 -6.22
C MET A 78 -6.50 9.25 -5.19
N GLU A 79 -6.57 10.51 -5.63
CA GLU A 79 -6.74 11.67 -4.74
C GLU A 79 -8.06 12.43 -4.96
N HIS A 80 -8.79 12.13 -6.03
CA HIS A 80 -10.05 12.79 -6.38
C HIS A 80 -11.02 11.83 -7.09
N HIS A 81 -12.34 12.03 -6.94
CA HIS A 81 -13.34 11.20 -7.64
C HIS A 81 -13.24 11.30 -9.17
N LEU A 82 -12.69 12.39 -9.70
CA LEU A 82 -12.47 12.55 -11.16
C LEU A 82 -11.39 11.60 -11.69
N GLU A 83 -10.47 11.15 -10.84
CA GLU A 83 -9.52 10.09 -11.20
C GLU A 83 -10.21 8.72 -11.26
N ALA A 84 -11.27 8.52 -10.46
CA ALA A 84 -12.14 7.35 -10.56
C ALA A 84 -12.98 7.40 -11.86
N ARG A 85 -13.42 8.60 -12.28
CA ARG A 85 -14.04 8.80 -13.60
C ARG A 85 -13.08 8.46 -14.73
N LEU A 86 -11.82 8.88 -14.64
CA LEU A 86 -10.80 8.53 -15.63
C LEU A 86 -10.63 7.01 -15.76
N TRP A 87 -10.61 6.27 -14.64
CA TRP A 87 -10.62 4.80 -14.68
C TRP A 87 -11.90 4.24 -15.32
N ASN A 88 -13.07 4.79 -14.98
CA ASN A 88 -14.34 4.37 -15.58
C ASN A 88 -14.35 4.55 -17.10
N ASP A 89 -13.80 5.65 -17.60
CA ASP A 89 -13.69 5.94 -19.04
C ASP A 89 -12.70 4.99 -19.73
N ALA A 90 -11.57 4.68 -19.09
CA ALA A 90 -10.62 3.66 -19.58
C ALA A 90 -11.27 2.26 -19.65
N PHE A 91 -12.03 1.88 -18.62
CA PHE A 91 -12.78 0.62 -18.58
C PHE A 91 -13.85 0.56 -19.67
N ASN A 92 -14.59 1.65 -19.87
CA ASN A 92 -15.58 1.73 -20.92
C ASN A 92 -14.93 1.59 -22.30
N THR A 93 -13.88 2.36 -22.56
CA THR A 93 -13.15 2.31 -23.83
C THR A 93 -12.63 0.90 -24.14
N ALA A 94 -12.05 0.23 -23.15
CA ALA A 94 -11.53 -1.13 -23.32
C ALA A 94 -12.65 -2.16 -23.59
N GLN A 95 -13.78 -2.05 -22.89
CA GLN A 95 -14.95 -2.91 -23.12
C GLN A 95 -15.54 -2.69 -24.52
N ASP A 96 -15.61 -1.44 -24.99
CA ASP A 96 -16.10 -1.13 -26.35
C ASP A 96 -15.18 -1.71 -27.41
N TYR A 97 -13.87 -1.50 -27.27
CA TYR A 97 -12.85 -1.99 -28.20
C TYR A 97 -12.86 -3.52 -28.32
N HIS A 98 -13.11 -4.23 -27.21
CA HIS A 98 -13.14 -5.69 -27.19
C HIS A 98 -14.55 -6.30 -27.39
N HIS A 99 -15.57 -5.45 -27.56
CA HIS A 99 -16.99 -5.82 -27.63
C HIS A 99 -17.46 -6.65 -26.42
N LEU A 100 -17.04 -6.25 -25.23
CA LEU A 100 -17.45 -6.85 -23.96
C LEU A 100 -18.55 -6.04 -23.28
N PRO A 101 -19.49 -6.67 -22.55
CA PRO A 101 -20.55 -5.96 -21.84
C PRO A 101 -20.02 -4.97 -20.80
N ARG A 102 -20.75 -3.88 -20.58
CA ARG A 102 -20.49 -2.93 -19.48
C ARG A 102 -20.55 -3.64 -18.12
N GLY A 103 -19.67 -3.22 -17.21
CA GLY A 103 -19.64 -3.76 -15.85
C GLY A 103 -19.04 -5.17 -15.74
N ILE A 104 -18.39 -5.68 -16.80
CA ILE A 104 -17.63 -6.94 -16.72
C ILE A 104 -16.28 -6.72 -16.03
N ILE A 105 -15.70 -5.53 -16.19
CA ILE A 105 -14.56 -5.09 -15.40
C ILE A 105 -15.02 -4.80 -13.97
N ARG A 106 -14.27 -5.28 -12.97
CA ARG A 106 -14.45 -4.88 -11.57
C ARG A 106 -13.19 -4.23 -11.00
N GLY A 107 -13.35 -3.12 -10.29
CA GLY A 107 -12.28 -2.36 -9.65
C GLY A 107 -12.54 -2.15 -8.17
N THR A 108 -11.60 -2.60 -7.32
CA THR A 108 -11.56 -2.25 -5.90
C THR A 108 -10.59 -1.08 -5.70
N VAL A 109 -11.04 -0.01 -5.08
CA VAL A 109 -10.23 1.21 -4.91
C VAL A 109 -9.54 1.20 -3.55
N LEU A 110 -8.23 1.48 -3.51
CA LEU A 110 -7.56 1.74 -2.24
C LEU A 110 -7.83 3.19 -1.84
N ILE A 111 -8.51 3.40 -0.71
CA ILE A 111 -8.65 4.75 -0.12
C ILE A 111 -7.42 5.01 0.73
N GLU A 112 -6.27 5.11 0.09
CA GLU A 112 -4.96 5.21 0.74
C GLU A 112 -4.37 6.62 0.61
N THR A 113 -5.21 7.61 0.32
CA THR A 113 -4.87 9.03 0.35
C THR A 113 -5.84 9.78 1.25
N ILE A 114 -5.36 10.79 1.96
CA ILE A 114 -6.20 11.56 2.89
C ILE A 114 -7.32 12.28 2.16
N THR A 115 -7.09 12.75 0.93
CA THR A 115 -8.09 13.47 0.13
C THR A 115 -9.21 12.55 -0.38
N ALA A 116 -8.90 11.30 -0.71
CA ALA A 116 -9.90 10.31 -1.11
C ALA A 116 -10.85 9.92 0.03
N ALA A 117 -10.42 10.01 1.30
CA ALA A 117 -11.31 9.74 2.43
C ALA A 117 -12.49 10.71 2.54
N PHE A 118 -12.37 11.92 1.99
CA PHE A 118 -13.46 12.90 1.93
C PHE A 118 -14.39 12.69 0.73
N GLN A 119 -14.06 11.78 -0.18
CA GLN A 119 -14.73 11.61 -1.48
C GLN A 119 -15.08 10.15 -1.77
N MET A 120 -15.16 9.31 -0.72
CA MET A 120 -15.36 7.87 -0.89
C MET A 120 -16.66 7.55 -1.64
N ASP A 121 -17.72 8.30 -1.38
CA ASP A 121 -19.04 8.07 -1.98
C ASP A 121 -19.08 8.52 -3.45
N GLU A 122 -18.44 9.64 -3.78
CA GLU A 122 -18.28 10.13 -5.14
C GLU A 122 -17.38 9.20 -5.95
N ILE A 123 -16.29 8.67 -5.37
CA ILE A 123 -15.44 7.66 -6.02
C ILE A 123 -16.28 6.42 -6.39
N LEU A 124 -17.11 5.93 -5.46
CA LEU A 124 -18.01 4.82 -5.73
C LEU A 124 -19.05 5.16 -6.81
N TYR A 125 -19.56 6.39 -6.82
CA TYR A 125 -20.52 6.85 -7.82
C TYR A 125 -19.92 6.89 -9.24
N GLU A 126 -18.71 7.44 -9.38
CA GLU A 126 -17.99 7.51 -10.67
C GLU A 126 -17.67 6.12 -11.22
N LEU A 127 -17.41 5.15 -10.34
CA LEU A 127 -17.17 3.76 -10.69
C LEU A 127 -18.41 2.85 -10.55
N ARG A 128 -19.64 3.35 -10.39
CA ARG A 128 -20.82 2.56 -9.98
C ARG A 128 -21.13 1.32 -10.83
N GLN A 129 -20.74 1.31 -12.11
CA GLN A 129 -20.91 0.15 -12.99
C GLN A 129 -19.80 -0.90 -12.83
N HIS A 130 -18.62 -0.48 -12.34
CA HIS A 130 -17.39 -1.26 -12.26
C HIS A 130 -16.88 -1.46 -10.83
N SER A 131 -17.44 -0.83 -9.80
CA SER A 131 -16.92 -0.91 -8.44
C SER A 131 -17.13 -2.30 -7.83
N SER A 132 -16.11 -2.80 -7.13
CA SER A 132 -16.18 -3.95 -6.22
C SER A 132 -15.89 -3.58 -4.77
N GLY A 133 -15.81 -2.27 -4.46
CA GLY A 133 -15.63 -1.78 -3.10
C GLY A 133 -14.35 -0.98 -2.89
N LEU A 134 -14.07 -0.72 -1.61
CA LEU A 134 -12.93 0.07 -1.16
C LEU A 134 -12.03 -0.74 -0.22
N ASN A 135 -10.77 -0.33 -0.09
CA ASN A 135 -9.80 -0.95 0.81
C ASN A 135 -9.17 0.08 1.75
N CYS A 136 -8.95 -0.35 3.01
CA CYS A 136 -8.21 0.38 4.01
C CYS A 136 -6.68 0.20 3.88
N GLY A 137 -5.95 1.31 3.78
CA GLY A 137 -4.48 1.34 3.84
C GLY A 137 -3.97 1.97 5.15
N ARG A 138 -2.73 1.62 5.56
CA ARG A 138 -2.04 2.27 6.70
C ARG A 138 -0.93 3.20 6.22
N TRP A 139 0.13 2.64 5.64
CA TRP A 139 1.34 3.42 5.32
C TRP A 139 1.11 4.51 4.29
N ASP A 140 0.50 4.20 3.15
CA ASP A 140 0.17 5.20 2.13
C ASP A 140 -0.79 6.28 2.64
N TYR A 141 -1.77 5.90 3.48
CA TYR A 141 -2.73 6.86 4.04
C TYR A 141 -2.05 7.86 5.00
N ILE A 142 -1.19 7.38 5.90
CA ILE A 142 -0.44 8.24 6.82
C ILE A 142 0.59 9.07 6.06
N PHE A 143 1.24 8.48 5.05
CA PHE A 143 2.16 9.21 4.16
C PHE A 143 1.42 10.36 3.45
N SER A 144 0.26 10.08 2.87
CA SER A 144 -0.59 11.09 2.22
C SER A 144 -1.07 12.16 3.20
N PHE A 145 -1.44 11.78 4.43
CA PHE A 145 -1.79 12.71 5.50
C PHE A 145 -0.66 13.70 5.74
N ILE A 146 0.56 13.23 5.99
CA ILE A 146 1.71 14.10 6.20
C ILE A 146 1.99 14.95 4.95
N LYS A 147 1.98 14.34 3.75
CA LYS A 147 2.24 15.05 2.49
C LYS A 147 1.29 16.23 2.27
N ARG A 148 -0.01 16.03 2.52
CA ARG A 148 -1.03 17.07 2.34
C ARG A 148 -1.11 18.05 3.51
N GLN A 149 -0.66 17.67 4.71
CA GLN A 149 -0.56 18.53 5.91
C GLN A 149 0.86 19.04 6.21
N ARG A 150 1.78 18.93 5.24
CA ARG A 150 3.23 19.09 5.45
C ARG A 150 3.69 20.40 6.10
N PHE A 151 2.90 21.47 5.97
CA PHE A 151 3.21 22.79 6.55
C PHE A 151 2.38 23.11 7.81
N THR A 152 1.57 22.16 8.27
CA THR A 152 0.72 22.29 9.46
C THR A 152 1.45 21.71 10.67
N LYS A 153 2.00 22.56 11.56
CA LYS A 153 2.74 22.11 12.75
C LYS A 153 1.93 21.19 13.67
N ALA A 154 0.62 21.40 13.78
CA ALA A 154 -0.28 20.55 14.57
C ALA A 154 -0.47 19.14 13.99
N ALA A 155 -0.07 18.92 12.73
CA ALA A 155 -0.18 17.63 12.05
C ALA A 155 1.11 16.78 12.16
N VAL A 156 2.11 17.21 12.94
CA VAL A 156 3.31 16.41 13.20
C VAL A 156 2.92 15.15 13.97
N LEU A 157 3.21 13.99 13.37
CA LEU A 157 2.89 12.68 13.92
C LEU A 157 4.07 12.13 14.76
N PRO A 158 3.80 11.29 15.76
CA PRO A 158 4.82 10.51 16.47
C PRO A 158 5.43 9.43 15.57
N ASP A 159 6.26 8.58 16.14
CA ASP A 159 6.80 7.39 15.47
C ASP A 159 5.69 6.63 14.74
N ARG A 160 5.92 6.23 13.48
CA ARG A 160 4.92 5.53 12.66
C ARG A 160 4.35 4.26 13.32
N GLY A 161 5.11 3.65 14.24
CA GLY A 161 4.66 2.51 15.05
C GLY A 161 3.46 2.86 15.94
N ASP A 162 3.46 4.05 16.54
CA ASP A 162 2.40 4.56 17.43
C ASP A 162 1.15 5.01 16.66
N VAL A 163 1.28 5.28 15.35
CA VAL A 163 0.15 5.62 14.47
C VAL A 163 -0.58 4.35 14.03
N THR A 164 -1.21 3.66 14.99
CA THR A 164 -1.94 2.40 14.77
C THR A 164 -3.31 2.63 14.11
N MET A 165 -3.99 1.56 13.70
CA MET A 165 -5.36 1.66 13.17
C MET A 165 -6.43 2.04 14.22
N THR A 166 -6.04 2.21 15.49
CA THR A 166 -6.95 2.56 16.59
C THR A 166 -6.80 3.99 17.08
N VAL A 167 -5.87 4.78 16.51
CA VAL A 167 -5.76 6.21 16.81
C VAL A 167 -6.96 6.97 16.21
N PRO A 168 -7.28 8.19 16.66
CA PRO A 168 -8.56 8.84 16.35
C PRO A 168 -8.87 8.94 14.85
N PHE A 169 -7.99 9.57 14.06
CA PHE A 169 -8.26 9.74 12.62
C PHE A 169 -8.28 8.43 11.82
N MET A 170 -7.48 7.44 12.20
CA MET A 170 -7.51 6.11 11.55
C MET A 170 -8.81 5.35 11.88
N THR A 171 -9.34 5.53 13.09
CA THR A 171 -10.62 4.95 13.52
C THR A 171 -11.78 5.59 12.78
N ALA A 172 -11.77 6.93 12.66
CA ALA A 172 -12.74 7.68 11.87
C ALA A 172 -12.74 7.23 10.40
N TYR A 173 -11.55 7.10 9.82
CA TYR A 173 -11.34 6.59 8.47
C TYR A 173 -11.94 5.19 8.25
N VAL A 174 -11.62 4.22 9.11
CA VAL A 174 -12.17 2.84 9.01
C VAL A 174 -13.69 2.84 9.12
N ASN A 175 -14.23 3.58 10.10
CA ASN A 175 -15.68 3.64 10.32
C ASN A 175 -16.41 4.26 9.14
N LEU A 176 -15.90 5.35 8.57
CA LEU A 176 -16.46 6.00 7.40
C LEU A 176 -16.41 5.09 6.17
N LEU A 177 -15.29 4.41 5.94
CA LEU A 177 -15.14 3.51 4.79
C LEU A 177 -16.15 2.37 4.82
N ILE A 178 -16.28 1.69 5.97
CA ILE A 178 -17.23 0.58 6.13
C ILE A 178 -18.66 1.07 5.91
N LYS A 179 -19.06 2.16 6.59
CA LYS A 179 -20.40 2.76 6.43
C LYS A 179 -20.69 3.08 4.96
N THR A 180 -19.75 3.74 4.29
CA THR A 180 -19.91 4.18 2.89
C THR A 180 -20.04 2.97 1.96
N CYS A 181 -19.12 2.00 2.03
CA CYS A 181 -19.16 0.78 1.20
C CYS A 181 -20.46 0.01 1.38
N HIS A 182 -20.83 -0.26 2.64
CA HIS A 182 -22.01 -1.05 2.92
C HIS A 182 -23.28 -0.31 2.55
N SER A 183 -23.36 1.01 2.65
CA SER A 183 -24.51 1.78 2.15
C SER A 183 -24.71 1.64 0.64
N ARG A 184 -23.63 1.36 -0.12
CA ARG A 184 -23.63 1.16 -1.56
C ARG A 184 -23.63 -0.31 -1.99
N GLY A 185 -23.64 -1.25 -1.03
CA GLY A 185 -23.68 -2.69 -1.32
C GLY A 185 -22.39 -3.23 -1.95
N VAL A 186 -21.25 -2.64 -1.61
CA VAL A 186 -19.92 -3.05 -2.08
C VAL A 186 -19.01 -3.39 -0.91
N ALA A 187 -17.87 -4.04 -1.18
CA ALA A 187 -16.98 -4.52 -0.12
C ALA A 187 -16.18 -3.40 0.57
N ALA A 188 -15.99 -3.53 1.88
CA ALA A 188 -15.05 -2.80 2.70
C ALA A 188 -13.91 -3.74 3.13
N ILE A 189 -12.75 -3.66 2.49
CA ILE A 189 -11.61 -4.53 2.77
C ILE A 189 -10.69 -3.90 3.82
N GLY A 190 -10.29 -4.69 4.82
CA GLY A 190 -9.33 -4.32 5.86
C GLY A 190 -7.88 -4.23 5.38
N GLY A 191 -6.96 -3.95 6.30
CA GLY A 191 -5.57 -3.65 5.99
C GLY A 191 -4.64 -4.86 5.91
N MET A 192 -3.37 -4.57 5.62
CA MET A 192 -2.29 -5.54 5.46
C MET A 192 -1.76 -6.05 6.81
N ALA A 193 -1.55 -7.37 6.91
CA ALA A 193 -0.61 -7.98 7.86
C ALA A 193 0.65 -8.44 7.09
N ALA A 194 1.75 -7.74 7.28
CA ALA A 194 2.99 -7.92 6.52
C ALA A 194 4.01 -8.84 7.20
N GLN A 195 3.66 -9.44 8.34
CA GLN A 195 4.58 -10.27 9.13
C GLN A 195 5.05 -11.51 8.36
N ILE A 196 6.35 -11.79 8.46
CA ILE A 196 6.99 -13.01 7.99
C ILE A 196 7.24 -13.90 9.21
N PRO A 197 6.84 -15.19 9.20
CA PRO A 197 7.10 -16.10 10.32
C PRO A 197 8.58 -16.14 10.72
N ILE A 198 8.84 -16.02 12.02
CA ILE A 198 10.20 -15.98 12.59
C ILE A 198 10.57 -17.40 13.01
N LYS A 199 11.38 -18.08 12.20
CA LYS A 199 11.69 -19.51 12.43
C LYS A 199 12.64 -19.75 13.61
N ASP A 200 13.54 -18.80 13.84
CA ASP A 200 14.66 -18.98 14.78
C ASP A 200 14.37 -18.39 16.18
N ASP A 201 13.19 -17.78 16.36
CA ASP A 201 12.71 -17.27 17.66
C ASP A 201 11.21 -17.55 17.82
N PRO A 202 10.84 -18.69 18.43
CA PRO A 202 9.45 -19.06 18.64
C PRO A 202 8.66 -18.05 19.48
N LYS A 203 9.28 -17.43 20.49
CA LYS A 203 8.59 -16.46 21.36
C LYS A 203 8.26 -15.18 20.61
N ALA A 204 9.22 -14.66 19.84
CA ALA A 204 8.98 -13.50 19.00
C ALA A 204 7.95 -13.80 17.90
N ASN A 205 8.01 -15.01 17.32
CA ASN A 205 7.03 -15.46 16.35
C ASN A 205 5.62 -15.49 16.93
N ASP A 206 5.43 -16.11 18.10
CA ASP A 206 4.12 -16.22 18.73
C ASP A 206 3.55 -14.83 19.06
N ALA A 207 4.36 -13.93 19.61
CA ALA A 207 3.97 -12.54 19.83
C ALA A 207 3.60 -11.80 18.52
N ALA A 208 4.29 -12.07 17.41
CA ALA A 208 3.94 -11.50 16.12
C ALA A 208 2.62 -12.08 15.58
N MET A 209 2.41 -13.39 15.68
CA MET A 209 1.18 -14.05 15.23
C MET A 209 -0.03 -13.64 16.07
N GLU A 210 0.10 -13.46 17.38
CA GLU A 210 -0.97 -12.96 18.23
C GLU A 210 -1.38 -11.52 17.87
N ARG A 211 -0.41 -10.67 17.50
CA ARG A 211 -0.73 -9.34 16.96
C ARG A 211 -1.51 -9.41 15.65
N VAL A 212 -1.13 -10.30 14.73
CA VAL A 212 -1.90 -10.53 13.50
C VAL A 212 -3.32 -10.98 13.83
N LYS A 213 -3.49 -11.91 14.78
CA LYS A 213 -4.82 -12.37 15.21
C LYS A 213 -5.66 -11.23 15.78
N ALA A 214 -5.10 -10.44 16.69
CA ALA A 214 -5.79 -9.30 17.30
C ALA A 214 -6.22 -8.27 16.24
N ASP A 215 -5.34 -7.97 15.27
CA ASP A 215 -5.65 -7.03 14.19
C ASP A 215 -6.76 -7.55 13.28
N LYS A 216 -6.73 -8.82 12.86
CA LYS A 216 -7.77 -9.40 12.00
C LYS A 216 -9.11 -9.51 12.74
N LEU A 217 -9.07 -9.82 14.04
CA LEU A 217 -10.26 -9.86 14.87
C LEU A 217 -10.90 -8.48 15.00
N ARG A 218 -10.09 -7.43 15.17
CA ARG A 218 -10.56 -6.04 15.18
C ARG A 218 -11.25 -5.68 13.87
N GLU A 219 -10.66 -6.04 12.74
CA GLU A 219 -11.19 -5.70 11.41
C GLU A 219 -12.56 -6.35 11.14
N VAL A 220 -12.67 -7.67 11.34
CA VAL A 220 -13.95 -8.37 11.12
C VAL A 220 -15.03 -7.85 12.06
N LYS A 221 -14.70 -7.61 13.34
CA LYS A 221 -15.65 -7.04 14.31
C LYS A 221 -16.07 -5.60 13.98
N ALA A 222 -15.21 -4.82 13.33
CA ALA A 222 -15.55 -3.46 12.92
C ALA A 222 -16.54 -3.43 11.74
N GLY A 223 -16.57 -4.49 10.93
CA GLY A 223 -17.46 -4.57 9.77
C GLY A 223 -16.77 -4.98 8.48
N HIS A 224 -15.45 -5.15 8.42
CA HIS A 224 -14.77 -5.48 7.16
C HIS A 224 -15.20 -6.83 6.57
N ASP A 225 -15.30 -6.91 5.24
CA ASP A 225 -15.69 -8.12 4.48
C ASP A 225 -14.49 -9.04 4.16
N GLY A 226 -13.28 -8.56 4.41
CA GLY A 226 -12.05 -9.28 4.13
C GLY A 226 -10.84 -8.51 4.65
N THR A 227 -9.66 -9.09 4.49
CA THR A 227 -8.40 -8.53 4.98
C THR A 227 -7.22 -8.93 4.09
N TRP A 228 -6.07 -8.28 4.26
CA TRP A 228 -4.85 -8.57 3.51
C TRP A 228 -3.77 -9.23 4.37
N VAL A 229 -3.01 -10.13 3.74
CA VAL A 229 -1.78 -10.74 4.27
C VAL A 229 -0.70 -10.74 3.19
N ALA A 230 0.56 -10.51 3.56
CA ALA A 230 1.68 -10.48 2.61
C ALA A 230 2.38 -11.83 2.45
N HIS A 231 2.14 -12.76 3.38
CA HIS A 231 2.81 -14.06 3.41
C HIS A 231 1.80 -15.22 3.47
N PRO A 232 1.96 -16.29 2.65
CA PRO A 232 1.00 -17.41 2.61
C PRO A 232 0.74 -18.10 3.95
N ALA A 233 1.73 -18.12 4.85
CA ALA A 233 1.57 -18.70 6.19
C ALA A 233 0.50 -17.99 7.05
N LEU A 234 0.21 -16.72 6.77
CA LEU A 234 -0.80 -15.95 7.51
C LEU A 234 -2.23 -16.20 7.00
N VAL A 235 -2.40 -16.82 5.83
CA VAL A 235 -3.72 -17.05 5.22
C VAL A 235 -4.61 -17.87 6.15
N LYS A 236 -4.07 -18.93 6.77
CA LYS A 236 -4.82 -19.78 7.70
C LYS A 236 -5.33 -18.97 8.90
N ILE A 237 -4.46 -18.14 9.50
CA ILE A 237 -4.82 -17.30 10.64
C ILE A 237 -5.94 -16.33 10.28
N ALA A 238 -5.82 -15.63 9.15
CA ALA A 238 -6.83 -14.69 8.70
C ALA A 238 -8.17 -15.39 8.41
N LEU A 239 -8.14 -16.53 7.71
CA LEU A 239 -9.36 -17.30 7.40
C LEU A 239 -10.05 -17.83 8.65
N GLU A 240 -9.31 -18.38 9.62
CA GLU A 240 -9.92 -18.88 10.87
C GLU A 240 -10.68 -17.79 11.63
N ILE A 241 -10.12 -16.57 11.68
CA ILE A 241 -10.76 -15.44 12.35
C ILE A 241 -11.98 -14.96 11.57
N PHE A 242 -11.85 -14.74 10.27
CA PHE A 242 -12.97 -14.27 9.45
C PHE A 242 -14.09 -15.32 9.39
N ASN A 243 -13.78 -16.61 9.19
CA ASN A 243 -14.80 -17.67 9.19
C ASN A 243 -15.56 -17.77 10.52
N LYS A 244 -14.90 -17.46 11.65
CA LYS A 244 -15.53 -17.50 12.97
C LYS A 244 -16.46 -16.31 13.21
N HIS A 245 -16.15 -15.14 12.66
CA HIS A 245 -16.79 -13.88 13.04
C HIS A 245 -17.63 -13.23 11.93
N MET A 246 -17.40 -13.58 10.67
CA MET A 246 -18.18 -13.13 9.51
C MET A 246 -19.23 -14.17 9.15
N LEU A 247 -20.47 -13.95 9.59
CA LEU A 247 -21.58 -14.86 9.34
C LEU A 247 -22.12 -14.65 7.91
N GLY A 248 -21.54 -15.38 6.96
CA GLY A 248 -21.92 -15.35 5.55
C GLY A 248 -20.74 -15.00 4.63
N PRO A 249 -21.01 -14.78 3.33
CA PRO A 249 -19.96 -14.49 2.35
C PRO A 249 -19.35 -13.09 2.52
N ASN A 250 -20.05 -12.18 3.21
CA ASN A 250 -19.67 -10.80 3.48
C ASN A 250 -20.52 -10.22 4.63
N GLN A 251 -20.24 -8.97 5.01
CA GLN A 251 -20.89 -8.22 6.08
C GLN A 251 -21.65 -6.99 5.57
N TYR A 252 -22.15 -6.99 4.33
CA TYR A 252 -22.88 -5.83 3.77
C TYR A 252 -24.12 -5.43 4.58
N HIS A 253 -24.66 -6.34 5.38
CA HIS A 253 -25.75 -6.09 6.31
C HIS A 253 -25.35 -5.23 7.52
N VAL A 254 -24.06 -5.13 7.85
CA VAL A 254 -23.51 -4.28 8.91
C VAL A 254 -23.44 -2.84 8.43
N ARG A 255 -24.59 -2.15 8.34
CA ARG A 255 -24.69 -0.84 7.67
C ARG A 255 -24.00 0.33 8.39
N ARG A 256 -23.61 0.17 9.66
CA ARG A 256 -22.97 1.20 10.49
C ARG A 256 -23.73 2.54 10.48
N GLN A 257 -25.06 2.52 10.59
CA GLN A 257 -25.90 3.73 10.53
C GLN A 257 -25.65 4.68 11.71
N GLU A 258 -25.19 4.15 12.84
CA GLU A 258 -24.80 4.89 14.05
C GLU A 258 -23.52 5.72 13.88
N VAL A 259 -22.69 5.39 12.88
CA VAL A 259 -21.43 6.11 12.65
C VAL A 259 -21.72 7.48 12.06
N SER A 260 -21.22 8.52 12.71
CA SER A 260 -21.10 9.87 12.16
C SER A 260 -19.64 10.29 12.22
N VAL A 261 -19.06 10.62 11.07
CA VAL A 261 -17.66 11.04 10.94
C VAL A 261 -17.66 12.40 10.29
N THR A 262 -17.05 13.38 10.95
CA THR A 262 -16.86 14.72 10.42
C THR A 262 -15.52 14.84 9.71
N ALA A 263 -15.34 15.93 8.95
CA ALA A 263 -14.05 16.24 8.34
C ALA A 263 -12.93 16.41 9.38
N LEU A 264 -13.25 16.95 10.56
CA LEU A 264 -12.28 17.14 11.64
C LEU A 264 -11.84 15.82 12.27
N ASP A 265 -12.73 14.82 12.33
CA ASP A 265 -12.38 13.50 12.85
C ASP A 265 -11.32 12.83 11.97
N LEU A 266 -11.43 12.95 10.64
CA LEU A 266 -10.43 12.46 9.67
C LEU A 266 -9.08 13.20 9.75
N LEU A 267 -9.06 14.38 10.37
CA LEU A 267 -7.86 15.20 10.55
C LEU A 267 -7.31 15.17 11.99
N ASN A 268 -7.94 14.41 12.89
CA ASN A 268 -7.58 14.38 14.30
C ASN A 268 -6.30 13.56 14.55
N SER A 269 -5.15 14.23 14.43
CA SER A 269 -3.81 13.68 14.66
C SER A 269 -3.40 13.62 16.13
N ASN A 270 -4.32 13.78 17.09
CA ASN A 270 -4.01 13.68 18.51
C ASN A 270 -3.81 12.21 18.92
N ILE A 271 -2.55 11.80 19.04
CA ILE A 271 -2.19 10.42 19.39
C ILE A 271 -1.72 10.37 20.83
N ALA A 272 -2.63 9.98 21.73
CA ALA A 272 -2.34 9.87 23.15
C ALA A 272 -1.16 8.92 23.41
N GLY A 273 -0.15 9.41 24.14
CA GLY A 273 1.05 8.64 24.47
C GLY A 273 2.02 8.42 23.30
N GLY A 274 1.74 8.97 22.12
CA GLY A 274 2.64 8.90 20.96
C GLY A 274 3.93 9.65 21.23
N LYS A 275 5.06 9.06 20.83
CA LYS A 275 6.40 9.62 21.05
C LYS A 275 7.17 9.70 19.76
N ILE A 276 8.08 10.66 19.66
CA ILE A 276 9.15 10.63 18.66
C ILE A 276 10.39 10.15 19.38
N THR A 277 11.00 9.06 18.91
CA THR A 277 12.16 8.46 19.59
C THR A 277 13.36 8.37 18.67
N GLU A 278 14.59 8.33 19.22
CA GLU A 278 15.78 8.07 18.40
C GLU A 278 15.68 6.70 17.70
N GLU A 279 15.05 5.71 18.34
CA GLU A 279 14.79 4.41 17.73
C GLU A 279 13.79 4.51 16.56
N GLY A 280 12.76 5.34 16.67
CA GLY A 280 11.84 5.65 15.56
C GLY A 280 12.55 6.29 14.37
N ILE A 281 13.50 7.20 14.63
CA ILE A 281 14.37 7.79 13.61
C ILE A 281 15.22 6.69 12.94
N ARG A 282 15.92 5.87 13.72
CA ARG A 282 16.73 4.74 13.21
C ARG A 282 15.91 3.77 12.38
N SER A 283 14.72 3.42 12.87
CA SER A 283 13.80 2.52 12.17
C SER A 283 13.38 3.07 10.80
N ASN A 284 13.08 4.37 10.71
CA ASN A 284 12.75 5.01 9.44
C ASN A 284 13.94 5.05 8.47
N VAL A 285 15.13 5.40 8.97
CA VAL A 285 16.36 5.41 8.17
C VAL A 285 16.67 4.00 7.65
N ALA A 286 16.65 2.99 8.51
CA ALA A 286 16.95 1.61 8.15
C ALA A 286 15.94 1.05 7.15
N ALA A 287 14.63 1.29 7.34
CA ALA A 287 13.59 0.84 6.42
C ALA A 287 13.77 1.45 5.03
N LEU A 288 14.03 2.76 4.95
CA LEU A 288 14.25 3.44 3.67
C LEU A 288 15.52 2.95 2.97
N LEU A 289 16.64 2.90 3.68
CA LEU A 289 17.91 2.43 3.11
C LEU A 289 17.77 1.00 2.59
N GLY A 290 17.20 0.11 3.40
CA GLY A 290 16.95 -1.27 3.03
C GLY A 290 16.06 -1.37 1.80
N TYR A 291 14.94 -0.63 1.78
CA TYR A 291 13.99 -0.69 0.66
C TYR A 291 14.58 -0.10 -0.63
N CYS A 292 15.02 1.16 -0.61
CA CYS A 292 15.49 1.86 -1.80
C CYS A 292 16.68 1.15 -2.44
N THR A 293 17.61 0.61 -1.65
CA THR A 293 18.78 -0.11 -2.16
C THR A 293 18.41 -1.38 -2.94
N HIS A 294 17.36 -2.10 -2.50
CA HIS A 294 16.83 -3.26 -3.22
C HIS A 294 15.96 -2.83 -4.41
N TRP A 295 15.15 -1.78 -4.25
CA TRP A 295 14.22 -1.30 -5.26
C TRP A 295 14.94 -0.83 -6.52
N VAL A 296 16.00 -0.01 -6.38
CA VAL A 296 16.84 0.40 -7.53
C VAL A 296 17.57 -0.79 -8.16
N GLY A 297 17.67 -1.91 -7.45
CA GLY A 297 18.17 -3.19 -7.96
C GLY A 297 17.12 -4.08 -8.63
N GLY A 298 15.89 -3.58 -8.83
CA GLY A 298 14.79 -4.32 -9.46
C GLY A 298 13.94 -5.17 -8.51
N LEU A 299 14.13 -5.06 -7.17
CA LEU A 299 13.33 -5.79 -6.19
C LEU A 299 12.46 -4.84 -5.35
N GLY A 300 11.16 -4.77 -5.67
CA GLY A 300 10.22 -3.88 -5.00
C GLY A 300 9.39 -4.47 -3.85
N CYS A 301 9.59 -5.76 -3.53
CA CYS A 301 8.96 -6.47 -2.42
C CYS A 301 10.08 -7.09 -1.57
N VAL A 302 10.36 -6.50 -0.42
CA VAL A 302 11.64 -6.69 0.29
C VAL A 302 11.41 -7.17 1.72
N PRO A 303 11.98 -8.31 2.12
CA PRO A 303 11.94 -8.73 3.53
C PRO A 303 12.91 -7.87 4.36
N ILE A 304 12.38 -7.05 5.26
CA ILE A 304 13.16 -6.19 6.17
C ILE A 304 12.63 -6.42 7.58
N ASN A 305 13.49 -6.80 8.54
CA ASN A 305 13.13 -7.01 9.94
C ASN A 305 11.87 -7.88 10.15
N TYR A 306 11.79 -9.01 9.43
CA TYR A 306 10.66 -9.95 9.44
C TYR A 306 9.32 -9.36 8.97
N MET A 307 9.36 -8.27 8.21
CA MET A 307 8.22 -7.65 7.55
C MET A 307 8.43 -7.69 6.04
N MET A 308 7.38 -7.97 5.28
CA MET A 308 7.40 -7.85 3.82
C MET A 308 7.06 -6.41 3.45
N GLU A 309 8.09 -5.62 3.16
CA GLU A 309 7.95 -4.18 2.93
C GLU A 309 7.80 -3.86 1.43
N ASP A 310 6.99 -2.83 1.15
CA ASP A 310 6.82 -2.23 -0.16
C ASP A 310 7.17 -0.72 -0.13
N ALA A 311 6.92 -0.03 -1.24
CA ALA A 311 7.31 1.37 -1.39
C ALA A 311 6.67 2.29 -0.35
N ALA A 312 5.46 1.97 0.11
CA ALA A 312 4.73 2.80 1.06
C ALA A 312 5.49 2.92 2.40
N THR A 313 6.23 1.89 2.79
CA THR A 313 7.07 1.90 3.99
C THR A 313 8.23 2.90 3.84
N ALA A 314 8.90 2.91 2.69
CA ALA A 314 9.97 3.89 2.44
C ALA A 314 9.41 5.32 2.29
N GLU A 315 8.22 5.48 1.71
CA GLU A 315 7.52 6.76 1.57
C GLU A 315 7.21 7.39 2.93
N ILE A 316 6.54 6.65 3.82
CA ILE A 316 6.23 7.17 5.16
C ILE A 316 7.51 7.47 5.93
N SER A 317 8.55 6.62 5.80
CA SER A 317 9.82 6.84 6.48
C SER A 317 10.51 8.14 6.04
N ARG A 318 10.65 8.43 4.73
CA ARG A 318 11.28 9.69 4.31
C ARG A 318 10.47 10.92 4.71
N VAL A 319 9.15 10.88 4.52
CA VAL A 319 8.31 12.06 4.70
C VAL A 319 8.14 12.38 6.18
N MET A 320 8.10 11.37 7.04
CA MET A 320 8.10 11.55 8.50
C MET A 320 9.41 12.18 8.98
N LEU A 321 10.57 11.68 8.52
CA LEU A 321 11.87 12.27 8.85
C LEU A 321 11.97 13.73 8.38
N TRP A 322 11.54 14.01 7.15
CA TRP A 322 11.46 15.38 6.64
C TRP A 322 10.56 16.26 7.52
N HIS A 323 9.38 15.77 7.89
CA HIS A 323 8.39 16.54 8.66
C HIS A 323 8.91 16.88 10.07
N TRP A 324 9.62 15.96 10.71
CA TRP A 324 10.28 16.20 12.00
C TRP A 324 11.39 17.25 11.89
N VAL A 325 12.24 17.17 10.87
CA VAL A 325 13.31 18.17 10.64
C VAL A 325 12.71 19.54 10.31
N TYR A 326 11.70 19.59 9.42
CA TYR A 326 11.10 20.84 8.96
C TYR A 326 10.44 21.65 10.09
N HIS A 327 9.71 20.98 10.99
CA HIS A 327 9.04 21.65 12.12
C HIS A 327 9.92 21.79 13.36
N GLY A 328 11.19 21.36 13.30
CA GLY A 328 12.10 21.38 14.44
C GLY A 328 11.59 20.55 15.61
N ALA A 329 11.07 19.36 15.33
CA ALA A 329 10.59 18.44 16.37
C ALA A 329 11.74 17.94 17.25
N SER A 330 11.40 17.47 18.45
CA SER A 330 12.35 16.86 19.37
C SER A 330 11.92 15.43 19.70
N THR A 331 12.90 14.59 20.00
CA THR A 331 12.66 13.27 20.58
C THR A 331 12.05 13.41 21.98
N ASN A 332 11.52 12.30 22.51
CA ASN A 332 10.89 12.21 23.82
C ASN A 332 11.85 12.51 24.99
N ASP A 333 13.16 12.41 24.77
CA ASP A 333 14.23 12.83 25.71
C ASP A 333 14.72 14.27 25.45
N GLY A 334 14.05 15.02 24.57
CA GLY A 334 14.28 16.45 24.33
C GLY A 334 15.37 16.79 23.31
N LYS A 335 15.97 15.80 22.63
CA LYS A 335 16.99 16.06 21.61
C LYS A 335 16.35 16.64 20.34
N PRO A 336 16.81 17.80 19.82
CA PRO A 336 16.31 18.34 18.57
C PRO A 336 16.62 17.42 17.38
N ILE A 337 15.64 17.25 16.50
CA ILE A 337 15.78 16.46 15.28
C ILE A 337 16.25 17.38 14.16
N THR A 338 17.52 17.26 13.79
CA THR A 338 18.17 18.08 12.76
C THR A 338 18.64 17.23 11.58
N ALA A 339 18.85 17.85 10.42
CA ALA A 339 19.40 17.15 9.27
C ALA A 339 20.77 16.50 9.57
N SER A 340 21.60 17.13 10.41
CA SER A 340 22.88 16.57 10.85
C SER A 340 22.72 15.34 11.75
N LEU A 341 21.68 15.31 12.61
CA LEU A 341 21.35 14.11 13.37
C LEU A 341 20.95 12.96 12.43
N ILE A 342 20.14 13.26 11.41
CA ILE A 342 19.73 12.27 10.41
C ILE A 342 20.94 11.73 9.64
N ASP A 343 21.87 12.58 9.19
CA ASP A 343 23.06 12.10 8.48
C ASP A 343 23.94 11.19 9.34
N ARG A 344 24.12 11.52 10.63
CA ARG A 344 24.86 10.64 11.56
C ARG A 344 24.20 9.27 11.66
N ILE A 345 22.89 9.23 11.88
CA ILE A 345 22.15 7.97 11.96
C ILE A 345 22.17 7.24 10.61
N LEU A 346 22.11 7.96 9.50
CA LEU A 346 22.20 7.43 8.15
C LEU A 346 23.52 6.69 7.92
N ASP A 347 24.65 7.24 8.37
CA ASP A 347 25.96 6.59 8.28
C ASP A 347 26.02 5.33 9.16
N GLU A 348 25.52 5.43 10.40
CA GLU A 348 25.48 4.31 11.35
C GLU A 348 24.60 3.14 10.85
N GLU A 349 23.42 3.43 10.28
CA GLU A 349 22.52 2.40 9.75
C GLU A 349 23.05 1.83 8.41
N ALA A 350 23.63 2.67 7.54
CA ALA A 350 24.23 2.20 6.29
C ALA A 350 25.42 1.25 6.54
N ALA A 351 26.21 1.50 7.59
CA ALA A 351 27.34 0.63 7.97
C ALA A 351 26.90 -0.81 8.33
N LYS A 352 25.63 -1.02 8.70
CA LYS A 352 25.06 -2.36 8.97
C LYS A 352 24.70 -3.12 7.70
N LEU A 353 24.57 -2.45 6.55
CA LEU A 353 24.08 -3.01 5.28
C LEU A 353 25.22 -3.47 4.36
N THR A 354 26.26 -4.09 4.92
CA THR A 354 27.50 -4.48 4.20
C THR A 354 27.28 -5.52 3.09
N LYS A 355 26.17 -6.26 3.13
CA LYS A 355 25.82 -7.25 2.10
C LYS A 355 25.14 -6.65 0.88
N LEU A 356 24.72 -5.39 0.94
CA LEU A 356 24.04 -4.72 -0.17
C LEU A 356 25.05 -4.07 -1.12
N ASN A 357 24.62 -3.82 -2.36
CA ASN A 357 25.47 -3.17 -3.36
C ASN A 357 25.88 -1.76 -2.88
N PRO A 358 27.19 -1.46 -2.74
CA PRO A 358 27.64 -0.17 -2.19
C PRO A 358 27.20 1.05 -2.99
N LYS A 359 27.11 0.95 -4.33
CA LYS A 359 26.69 2.07 -5.19
C LYS A 359 25.20 2.39 -5.00
N ARG A 360 24.37 1.36 -4.91
CA ARG A 360 22.92 1.51 -4.68
C ARG A 360 22.63 2.02 -3.26
N LEU A 361 23.43 1.58 -2.29
CA LEU A 361 23.37 2.07 -0.91
C LEU A 361 23.77 3.55 -0.85
N ASP A 362 24.87 3.95 -1.49
CA ASP A 362 25.30 5.35 -1.57
C ASP A 362 24.23 6.25 -2.22
N LEU A 363 23.62 5.80 -3.32
CA LEU A 363 22.49 6.50 -3.93
C LEU A 363 21.34 6.71 -2.93
N SER A 364 20.94 5.66 -2.22
CA SER A 364 19.86 5.73 -1.23
C SER A 364 20.19 6.66 -0.07
N LYS A 365 21.45 6.70 0.38
CA LYS A 365 21.92 7.65 1.40
C LYS A 365 21.81 9.09 0.89
N ARG A 366 22.39 9.38 -0.27
CA ARG A 366 22.34 10.73 -0.87
C ARG A 366 20.91 11.20 -1.08
N TYR A 367 20.04 10.30 -1.55
CA TYR A 367 18.63 10.57 -1.73
C TYR A 367 17.96 11.01 -0.42
N LEU A 368 18.06 10.22 0.66
CA LEU A 368 17.43 10.59 1.94
C LEU A 368 18.03 11.88 2.53
N SER A 369 19.35 12.04 2.48
CA SER A 369 20.05 13.24 2.97
C SER A 369 19.58 14.52 2.26
N GLN A 370 19.31 14.44 0.95
CA GLN A 370 18.71 15.54 0.18
C GLN A 370 17.24 15.75 0.53
N GLN A 371 16.45 14.69 0.63
CA GLN A 371 15.02 14.76 0.91
C GLN A 371 14.72 15.47 2.24
N VAL A 372 15.43 15.15 3.32
CA VAL A 372 15.20 15.80 4.64
C VAL A 372 15.56 17.29 4.67
N ARG A 373 16.32 17.77 3.68
CA ARG A 373 16.71 19.19 3.52
C ARG A 373 15.87 19.94 2.49
N ALA A 374 15.01 19.24 1.76
CA ALA A 374 14.23 19.86 0.69
C ALA A 374 13.24 20.89 1.27
N LYS A 375 12.97 21.97 0.52
CA LYS A 375 11.96 22.97 0.91
C LYS A 375 10.55 22.35 1.01
N ALA A 376 10.29 21.36 0.16
CA ALA A 376 9.14 20.49 0.21
C ALA A 376 9.60 19.08 -0.20
N PRO A 377 9.05 18.02 0.38
CA PRO A 377 9.42 16.66 -0.01
C PRO A 377 8.86 16.37 -1.41
N SER A 378 9.56 15.53 -2.18
CA SER A 378 9.04 15.05 -3.47
C SER A 378 7.69 14.35 -3.30
N GLU A 379 6.84 14.35 -4.33
CA GLU A 379 5.52 13.71 -4.23
C GLU A 379 5.62 12.20 -4.06
N PHE A 380 6.54 11.53 -4.76
CA PHE A 380 6.78 10.08 -4.64
C PHE A 380 8.25 9.72 -4.85
N LEU A 381 8.81 8.84 -4.01
CA LEU A 381 10.18 8.35 -4.16
C LEU A 381 10.36 7.51 -5.43
N THR A 382 9.29 6.86 -5.89
CA THR A 382 9.33 6.04 -7.10
C THR A 382 9.51 6.89 -8.34
N THR A 383 8.93 8.09 -8.39
CA THR A 383 9.18 9.06 -9.46
C THR A 383 10.66 9.48 -9.48
N ASP A 384 11.22 9.78 -8.30
CA ASP A 384 12.60 10.24 -8.18
C ASP A 384 13.63 9.14 -8.48
N LEU A 385 13.34 7.89 -8.13
CA LEU A 385 14.29 6.78 -8.23
C LEU A 385 14.14 5.93 -9.49
N THR A 386 13.01 6.01 -10.22
CA THR A 386 12.81 5.28 -11.49
C THR A 386 13.98 5.44 -12.48
N PRO A 387 14.54 6.64 -12.69
CA PRO A 387 15.69 6.82 -13.59
C PRO A 387 16.98 6.11 -13.14
N HIS A 388 17.00 5.56 -11.91
CA HIS A 388 18.11 4.82 -11.34
C HIS A 388 17.83 3.32 -11.21
N LEU A 389 16.69 2.85 -11.71
CA LEU A 389 16.42 1.42 -11.80
C LEU A 389 17.47 0.77 -12.69
N ASP A 390 18.08 -0.30 -12.20
CA ASP A 390 18.98 -1.12 -12.98
C ASP A 390 18.17 -1.93 -14.00
N GLU A 391 18.01 -1.36 -15.19
CA GLU A 391 17.31 -1.95 -16.35
C GLU A 391 17.89 -3.33 -16.74
N ASN A 392 19.09 -3.67 -16.29
CA ASN A 392 19.74 -4.94 -16.58
C ASN A 392 19.62 -5.98 -15.44
N SER A 393 19.12 -5.62 -14.25
CA SER A 393 19.04 -6.55 -13.11
C SER A 393 17.64 -7.06 -12.77
N GLY A 394 16.61 -6.65 -13.52
CA GLY A 394 15.27 -7.23 -13.42
C GLY A 394 15.23 -8.66 -13.97
N PRO A 395 14.68 -9.66 -13.24
CA PRO A 395 14.48 -11.01 -13.78
C PRO A 395 13.26 -11.03 -14.71
N ALA A 396 13.37 -10.41 -15.89
CA ALA A 396 12.45 -10.62 -17.01
C ALA A 396 13.03 -9.98 -18.29
N ARG A 397 13.84 -10.73 -19.04
CA ARG A 397 13.86 -10.58 -20.49
C ARG A 397 12.91 -11.65 -21.03
N LEU A 398 11.85 -11.23 -21.73
CA LEU A 398 10.98 -12.16 -22.46
C LEU A 398 11.78 -12.92 -23.51
#